data_AF-A0A2T0Q896-F1
#
_entry.id   AF-A0A2T0Q896-F1
#
_cell.length_a   1.000
_cell.length_b   1.000
_cell.length_c   1.000
_cell.angle_alpha   90.00
_cell.angle_beta   90.00
_cell.angle_gamma   90.00
#
_symmetry.space_group_name_H-M   'P 1'
#
loop_
_entity.id
_entity.type
_entity.pdbx_description
1 polymer ?
#
loop_
_entity_poly.entity_id
_entity_poly.type
_entity_poly.pdbx_seq_one_letter_code
_entity_poly.pdbx_strand_id
1 'polypeptide(L)'
;MQPDPPQPGVPQYSRPPMAGGPAPWDGGPSPSAAARPRANAAAAVTAGVLALLTAAALVWFALYNVVYVGRAIGLSGVVLENAVGGIVGAALLLVAAGFTFARRIPGAWTLCALCMLYIVATIFVAPLLRGTPFVEQLRFVFSFGEGDDAAVALSVIFGALTAIAAATAGSVKSYGTARVAPPGP
;
A
#
# COMPACT_ATOMS: atom_id res chain seq x y z
N MET A 1 -30.54 -11.88 58.56
CA MET A 1 -30.31 -11.59 57.13
C MET A 1 -28.98 -10.89 57.04
N GLN A 2 -28.01 -11.50 56.38
CA GLN A 2 -26.64 -11.02 56.27
C GLN A 2 -26.49 -10.32 54.91
N PRO A 3 -25.92 -9.10 54.82
CA PRO A 3 -25.77 -8.43 53.53
C PRO A 3 -24.67 -9.11 52.71
N ASP A 4 -24.94 -9.33 51.43
CA ASP A 4 -24.02 -9.95 50.47
C ASP A 4 -22.73 -9.12 50.32
N PRO A 5 -21.56 -9.77 50.13
CA PRO A 5 -20.30 -9.08 49.89
C PRO A 5 -20.29 -8.38 48.52
N PRO A 6 -19.51 -7.29 48.36
CA PRO A 6 -19.43 -6.55 47.11
C PRO A 6 -18.77 -7.41 46.02
N GLN A 7 -19.44 -7.55 44.87
CA GLN A 7 -18.90 -8.28 43.73
C GLN A 7 -17.70 -7.54 43.12
N PRO A 8 -16.60 -8.24 42.78
CA PRO A 8 -15.46 -7.66 42.09
C PRO A 8 -15.88 -7.07 40.74
N GLY A 9 -15.50 -5.83 40.48
CA GLY A 9 -15.86 -5.09 39.28
C GLY A 9 -15.46 -5.83 38.00
N VAL A 10 -16.45 -6.12 37.17
CA VAL A 10 -16.25 -6.54 35.78
C VAL A 10 -15.59 -5.40 34.98
N PRO A 11 -14.57 -5.68 34.16
CA PRO A 11 -13.94 -4.67 33.30
C PRO A 11 -14.96 -4.09 32.32
N GLN A 12 -15.09 -2.75 32.30
CA GLN A 12 -16.05 -1.96 31.52
C GLN A 12 -15.87 -2.03 29.98
N TYR A 13 -15.06 -2.94 29.45
CA TYR A 13 -14.73 -2.99 28.02
C TYR A 13 -15.77 -3.70 27.14
N SER A 14 -16.84 -4.27 27.72
CA SER A 14 -17.80 -5.11 26.99
C SER A 14 -19.23 -4.58 26.94
N ARG A 15 -19.50 -3.33 27.34
CA ARG A 15 -20.86 -2.77 27.24
C ARG A 15 -21.04 -1.98 25.92
N PRO A 16 -21.77 -2.50 24.92
CA PRO A 16 -22.19 -1.66 23.79
C PRO A 16 -23.10 -0.54 24.32
N PRO A 17 -23.01 0.69 23.77
CA PRO A 17 -23.84 1.78 24.26
C PRO A 17 -25.31 1.47 23.96
N MET A 18 -26.11 1.32 25.01
CA MET A 18 -27.57 1.27 24.90
C MET A 18 -28.04 2.58 24.28
N ALA A 19 -28.62 2.49 23.09
CA ALA A 19 -29.33 3.57 22.45
C ALA A 19 -30.65 3.82 23.22
N GLY A 20 -30.78 5.00 23.84
CA GLY A 20 -32.09 5.48 24.30
C GLY A 20 -32.19 5.99 25.74
N GLY A 21 -31.32 6.90 26.17
CA GLY A 21 -31.53 7.68 27.40
C GLY A 21 -31.13 9.16 27.19
N PRO A 22 -31.90 10.13 27.71
CA PRO A 22 -31.64 11.55 27.46
C PRO A 22 -30.35 11.99 28.16
N ALA A 23 -29.50 12.71 27.42
CA ALA A 23 -28.20 13.19 27.89
C ALA A 23 -28.36 14.32 28.94
N PRO A 24 -27.72 14.23 30.11
CA PRO A 24 -27.57 15.38 31.00
C PRO A 24 -26.43 16.24 30.47
N TRP A 25 -26.78 17.49 30.18
CA TRP A 25 -25.88 18.52 29.68
C TRP A 25 -24.97 19.00 30.80
N ASP A 26 -23.80 18.38 30.94
CA ASP A 26 -22.64 18.98 31.59
C ASP A 26 -21.56 19.15 30.52
N GLY A 27 -21.17 20.40 30.29
CA GLY A 27 -20.21 20.85 29.29
C GLY A 27 -18.78 20.36 29.54
N GLY A 28 -18.56 19.05 29.45
CA GLY A 28 -17.24 18.46 29.34
C GLY A 28 -16.63 18.77 27.96
N PRO A 29 -15.29 18.91 27.86
CA PRO A 29 -14.64 19.16 26.59
C PRO A 29 -15.10 18.11 25.59
N SER A 30 -15.67 18.58 24.48
CA SER A 30 -15.95 17.74 23.31
C SER A 30 -14.77 16.79 23.08
N PRO A 31 -14.98 15.52 22.69
CA PRO A 31 -13.89 14.67 22.20
C PRO A 31 -13.41 15.17 20.83
N SER A 32 -13.08 16.46 20.72
CA SER A 32 -12.36 17.05 19.62
C SER A 32 -10.94 16.53 19.68
N ALA A 33 -10.63 15.69 18.68
CA ALA A 33 -9.36 15.06 18.39
C ALA A 33 -9.03 13.77 19.17
N ALA A 34 -9.96 12.79 19.18
CA ALA A 34 -9.50 11.40 19.11
C ALA A 34 -8.52 11.30 17.93
N ALA A 35 -7.23 11.08 18.22
CA ALA A 35 -6.18 11.07 17.21
C ALA A 35 -6.58 10.07 16.13
N ARG A 36 -6.87 10.57 14.92
CA ARG A 36 -7.31 9.71 13.81
C ARG A 36 -6.30 8.57 13.66
N PRO A 37 -6.74 7.30 13.51
CA PRO A 37 -5.84 6.20 13.31
C PRO A 37 -4.92 6.50 12.12
N ARG A 38 -3.61 6.47 12.34
CA ARG A 38 -2.58 6.64 11.30
C ARG A 38 -1.90 5.31 11.05
N ALA A 39 -1.47 5.10 9.81
CA ALA A 39 -0.64 3.96 9.48
C ALA A 39 0.64 3.96 10.33
N ASN A 40 1.13 2.78 10.70
CA ASN A 40 2.40 2.63 11.42
C ASN A 40 3.54 3.35 10.67
N ALA A 41 4.28 4.22 11.35
CA ALA A 41 5.27 5.08 10.72
C ALA A 41 6.44 4.30 10.08
N ALA A 42 6.98 3.29 10.78
CA ALA A 42 8.07 2.48 10.26
C ALA A 42 7.62 1.66 9.04
N ALA A 43 6.47 0.99 9.15
CA ALA A 43 5.92 0.19 8.05
C ALA A 43 5.55 1.07 6.83
N ALA A 44 5.00 2.26 7.06
CA ALA A 44 4.66 3.20 5.99
C ALA A 44 5.91 3.73 5.26
N VAL A 45 6.99 4.00 5.98
CA VAL A 45 8.27 4.40 5.35
C VAL A 45 8.84 3.25 4.52
N THR A 46 8.88 2.03 5.06
CA THR A 46 9.36 0.86 4.32
C THR A 46 8.53 0.60 3.06
N ALA A 47 7.20 0.63 3.18
CA ALA A 47 6.29 0.46 2.05
C ALA A 47 6.49 1.56 0.99
N GLY A 48 6.62 2.81 1.42
CA GLY A 48 6.90 3.93 0.51
C GLY A 48 8.23 3.77 -0.22
N VAL A 49 9.31 3.39 0.47
CA VAL A 49 10.63 3.18 -0.15
C VAL A 49 10.60 2.03 -1.16
N LEU A 50 9.97 0.91 -0.81
CA LEU A 50 9.83 -0.22 -1.74
C LEU A 50 8.98 0.15 -2.97
N ALA A 51 7.95 0.98 -2.79
CA ALA A 51 7.17 1.51 -3.90
C ALA A 51 8.01 2.40 -4.83
N LEU A 52 8.90 3.23 -4.28
CA LEU A 52 9.82 4.04 -5.08
C LEU A 52 10.80 3.17 -5.88
N LEU A 53 11.34 2.10 -5.26
CA LEU A 53 12.19 1.14 -5.96
C LEU A 53 11.44 0.42 -7.08
N THR A 54 10.19 0.04 -6.83
CA THR A 54 9.31 -0.56 -7.85
C THR A 54 9.06 0.43 -9.00
N ALA A 55 8.74 1.69 -8.69
CA ALA A 55 8.55 2.73 -9.70
C ALA A 55 9.82 2.98 -10.53
N ALA A 56 10.99 2.98 -9.89
CA ALA A 56 12.26 3.10 -10.60
C ALA A 56 12.52 1.92 -11.54
N ALA A 57 12.22 0.69 -11.13
CA ALA A 57 12.32 -0.50 -11.97
C ALA A 57 11.36 -0.45 -13.18
N LEU A 58 10.14 0.07 -13.00
CA LEU A 58 9.19 0.27 -14.10
C LEU A 58 9.64 1.34 -15.10
N VAL A 59 10.21 2.45 -14.62
CA VAL A 59 10.80 3.47 -15.49
C VAL A 59 12.00 2.89 -16.24
N TRP A 60 12.84 2.12 -15.57
CA TRP A 60 13.95 1.42 -16.20
C TRP A 60 13.46 0.46 -17.29
N PHE A 61 12.43 -0.35 -17.02
CA PHE A 61 11.79 -1.21 -18.01
C PHE A 61 11.27 -0.44 -19.24
N ALA A 62 10.58 0.68 -19.02
CA ALA A 62 10.05 1.52 -20.09
C ALA A 62 11.17 2.12 -20.95
N LEU A 63 12.22 2.65 -20.31
CA LEU A 63 13.39 3.20 -21.01
C LEU A 63 14.12 2.11 -21.78
N TYR A 64 14.28 0.91 -21.20
CA TYR A 64 14.94 -0.20 -21.87
C TYR A 64 14.20 -0.61 -23.14
N ASN A 65 12.87 -0.73 -23.05
CA ASN A 65 12.02 -1.04 -24.20
C ASN A 65 12.17 0.01 -25.32
N VAL A 66 12.14 1.31 -24.99
CA VAL A 66 12.24 2.36 -26.01
C VAL A 66 13.65 2.47 -26.60
N VAL A 67 14.68 2.44 -25.75
CA VAL A 67 16.06 2.76 -26.13
C VAL A 67 16.78 1.57 -26.73
N TYR A 68 16.62 0.37 -26.18
CA TYR A 68 17.35 -0.82 -26.65
C TYR A 68 16.51 -1.64 -27.61
N VAL A 69 15.31 -2.06 -27.18
CA VAL A 69 14.43 -2.90 -28.01
C VAL A 69 13.90 -2.10 -29.21
N GLY A 70 13.41 -0.88 -28.98
CA GLY A 70 12.91 0.00 -30.02
C GLY A 70 13.95 0.40 -31.07
N ARG A 71 15.25 0.42 -30.71
CA ARG A 71 16.33 0.62 -31.68
C ARG A 71 16.64 -0.63 -32.50
N ALA A 72 16.46 -1.82 -31.92
CA ALA A 72 16.75 -3.09 -32.58
C ALA A 72 15.66 -3.48 -33.59
N ILE A 73 14.38 -3.32 -33.22
CA ILE A 73 13.24 -3.80 -34.02
C ILE A 73 12.27 -2.68 -34.46
N GLY A 74 12.59 -1.42 -34.17
CA GLY A 74 11.72 -0.28 -34.39
C GLY A 74 10.72 -0.04 -33.26
N LEU A 75 10.10 1.15 -33.23
CA LEU A 75 9.03 1.52 -32.30
C LEU A 75 7.72 0.80 -32.69
N SER A 76 7.69 -0.51 -32.44
CA SER A 76 6.51 -1.35 -32.63
C SER A 76 5.43 -1.02 -31.58
N GLY A 77 4.18 -1.41 -31.86
CA GLY A 77 3.07 -1.21 -30.93
C GLY A 77 3.30 -1.84 -29.57
N VAL A 78 3.97 -3.01 -29.53
CA VAL A 78 4.29 -3.72 -28.28
C VAL A 78 5.33 -2.96 -27.45
N VAL A 79 6.35 -2.39 -28.09
CA VAL A 79 7.36 -1.55 -27.41
C VAL A 79 6.69 -0.32 -26.79
N LEU A 80 5.78 0.32 -27.53
CA LEU A 80 5.06 1.48 -27.04
C LEU A 80 4.10 1.13 -25.89
N GLU A 81 3.38 0.01 -25.99
CA GLU A 81 2.50 -0.50 -24.93
C GLU A 81 3.27 -0.78 -23.64
N ASN A 82 4.42 -1.47 -23.73
CA ASN A 82 5.29 -1.75 -22.59
C ASN A 82 5.81 -0.45 -21.95
N ALA A 83 6.25 0.51 -22.76
CA ALA A 83 6.77 1.78 -22.28
C ALA A 83 5.69 2.60 -21.58
N VAL A 84 4.51 2.74 -22.19
CA VAL A 84 3.38 3.46 -21.59
C VAL A 84 2.92 2.75 -20.32
N GLY A 85 2.80 1.42 -20.34
CA GLY A 85 2.42 0.62 -19.18
C GLY A 85 3.38 0.81 -18.00
N GLY A 86 4.69 0.78 -18.26
CA GLY A 86 5.72 1.03 -17.25
C GLY A 86 5.64 2.44 -16.66
N ILE A 87 5.50 3.48 -17.50
CA ILE A 87 5.40 4.87 -17.04
C ILE A 87 4.12 5.11 -16.23
N VAL A 88 2.98 4.62 -16.71
CA VAL A 88 1.69 4.75 -16.00
C VAL A 88 1.72 4.02 -14.67
N GLY A 89 2.26 2.79 -14.65
CA GLY A 89 2.43 2.01 -13.42
C GLY A 89 3.33 2.73 -12.40
N ALA A 90 4.46 3.29 -12.85
CA ALA A 90 5.35 4.07 -12.01
C ALA A 90 4.65 5.31 -11.42
N ALA A 91 3.92 6.06 -12.24
CA ALA A 91 3.19 7.25 -11.79
C ALA A 91 2.13 6.90 -10.72
N LEU A 92 1.37 5.83 -10.92
CA LEU A 92 0.38 5.37 -9.94
C LEU A 92 1.04 4.96 -8.61
N LEU A 93 2.17 4.25 -8.67
CA LEU A 93 2.93 3.88 -7.47
C LEU A 93 3.50 5.11 -6.75
N LEU A 94 3.97 6.13 -7.46
CA LEU A 94 4.44 7.38 -6.85
C LEU A 94 3.31 8.10 -6.10
N VAL A 95 2.12 8.21 -6.70
CA VAL A 95 0.96 8.82 -6.06
C VAL A 95 0.57 8.04 -4.79
N ALA A 96 0.50 6.71 -4.88
CA ALA A 96 0.17 5.86 -3.75
C ALA A 96 1.25 5.89 -2.65
N ALA A 97 2.54 5.94 -3.02
CA ALA A 97 3.65 6.11 -2.10
C ALA A 97 3.53 7.45 -1.35
N GLY A 98 3.18 8.54 -2.04
CA GLY A 98 2.93 9.84 -1.42
C GLY A 98 1.85 9.78 -0.33
N PHE A 99 0.71 9.13 -0.61
CA PHE A 99 -0.33 8.92 0.40
C PHE A 99 0.12 8.01 1.56
N THR A 100 0.98 7.04 1.28
CA THR A 100 1.55 6.13 2.29
C THR A 100 2.53 6.87 3.20
N PHE A 101 3.40 7.72 2.66
CA PHE A 101 4.26 8.63 3.44
C PHE A 101 3.46 9.63 4.28
N ALA A 102 2.30 10.08 3.77
CA ALA A 102 1.35 10.87 4.54
C ALA A 102 0.64 10.08 5.66
N ARG A 103 0.99 8.79 5.85
CA ARG A 103 0.45 7.85 6.85
C ARG A 103 -1.08 7.72 6.77
N ARG A 104 -1.63 7.90 5.58
CA ARG A 104 -3.06 7.67 5.32
C ARG A 104 -3.27 6.17 5.19
N ILE A 105 -4.07 5.59 6.09
CA ILE A 105 -4.53 4.20 6.02
C ILE A 105 -5.08 3.84 4.63
N PRO A 106 -5.96 4.64 3.98
CA PRO A 106 -6.39 4.34 2.61
C PRO A 106 -5.23 4.34 1.61
N GLY A 107 -4.21 5.18 1.81
CA GLY A 107 -2.99 5.20 0.98
C GLY A 107 -2.24 3.87 0.99
N ALA A 108 -2.07 3.28 2.18
CA ALA A 108 -1.44 1.96 2.31
C ALA A 108 -2.26 0.86 1.61
N TRP A 109 -3.60 0.86 1.76
CA TRP A 109 -4.45 -0.09 1.05
C TRP A 109 -4.43 0.11 -0.47
N THR A 110 -4.42 1.37 -0.96
CA THR A 110 -4.27 1.63 -2.39
C THR A 110 -2.93 1.16 -2.94
N LEU A 111 -1.85 1.35 -2.18
CA LEU A 111 -0.52 0.89 -2.58
C LEU A 111 -0.47 -0.64 -2.64
N CYS A 112 -1.04 -1.32 -1.64
CA CYS A 112 -1.17 -2.78 -1.62
C CYS A 112 -1.96 -3.29 -2.84
N ALA A 113 -3.13 -2.71 -3.10
CA ALA A 113 -3.98 -3.10 -4.22
C ALA A 113 -3.29 -2.87 -5.58
N LEU A 114 -2.61 -1.74 -5.76
CA LEU A 114 -1.87 -1.44 -7.00
C LEU A 114 -0.71 -2.42 -7.23
N CYS A 115 0.05 -2.75 -6.18
CA CYS A 115 1.13 -3.73 -6.30
C CYS A 115 0.58 -5.13 -6.64
N MET A 116 -0.49 -5.58 -5.99
CA MET A 116 -1.13 -6.85 -6.30
C MET A 116 -1.69 -6.87 -7.72
N LEU A 117 -2.36 -5.79 -8.14
CA LEU A 117 -2.89 -5.65 -9.51
C LEU A 117 -1.76 -5.73 -10.53
N TYR A 118 -0.64 -5.05 -10.30
CA TYR A 118 0.52 -5.09 -11.19
C TYR A 118 1.07 -6.52 -11.34
N ILE A 119 1.24 -7.24 -10.21
CA ILE A 119 1.72 -8.63 -10.22
C ILE A 119 0.76 -9.52 -11.01
N VAL A 120 -0.55 -9.42 -10.74
CA VAL A 120 -1.57 -10.21 -11.44
C VAL A 120 -1.59 -9.89 -12.93
N ALA A 121 -1.52 -8.61 -13.28
CA ALA A 121 -1.48 -8.16 -14.66
C ALA A 121 -0.26 -8.74 -15.40
N THR A 122 0.90 -8.74 -14.75
CA THR A 122 2.16 -9.18 -15.35
C THR A 122 2.26 -10.70 -15.49
N ILE A 123 1.83 -11.44 -14.47
CA ILE A 123 1.99 -12.90 -14.42
C ILE A 123 0.86 -13.62 -15.16
N PHE A 124 -0.36 -13.09 -15.14
CA PHE A 124 -1.53 -13.80 -15.66
C PHE A 124 -2.19 -13.08 -16.83
N VAL A 125 -2.45 -11.77 -16.73
CA VAL A 125 -3.25 -11.06 -17.75
C VAL A 125 -2.47 -10.85 -19.04
N ALA A 126 -1.23 -10.35 -18.95
CA ALA A 126 -0.36 -10.09 -20.08
C ALA A 126 -0.12 -11.33 -20.96
N PRO A 127 0.25 -12.52 -20.43
CA PRO A 127 0.43 -13.69 -21.27
C PRO A 127 -0.87 -14.19 -21.89
N LEU A 128 -2.00 -14.10 -21.17
CA LEU A 128 -3.31 -14.47 -21.72
C LEU A 128 -3.71 -13.59 -22.90
N LEU A 129 -3.47 -12.28 -22.82
CA LEU A 129 -3.78 -11.34 -23.90
C LEU A 129 -2.84 -11.50 -25.11
N ARG A 130 -1.58 -11.88 -24.86
CA ARG A 130 -0.56 -12.06 -25.91
C ARG A 130 -0.52 -13.48 -26.47
N GLY A 131 -1.29 -14.42 -25.89
CA GLY A 131 -1.27 -15.83 -26.25
C GLY A 131 0.07 -16.52 -25.93
N THR A 132 0.87 -15.97 -25.02
CA THR A 132 2.17 -16.56 -24.68
C THR A 132 2.01 -17.72 -23.68
N PRO A 133 2.81 -18.79 -23.80
CA PRO A 133 2.77 -19.88 -22.84
C PRO A 133 3.15 -19.39 -21.44
N PHE A 134 2.39 -19.79 -20.43
CA PHE A 134 2.63 -19.38 -19.03
C PHE A 134 4.06 -19.70 -18.54
N VAL A 135 4.63 -20.83 -18.98
CA VAL A 135 6.01 -21.22 -18.65
C VAL A 135 7.03 -20.26 -19.25
N GLU A 136 6.81 -19.78 -20.47
CA GLU A 136 7.69 -18.79 -21.11
C GLU A 136 7.57 -17.42 -20.43
N GLN A 137 6.36 -17.05 -19.99
CA GLN A 137 6.17 -15.84 -19.19
C GLN A 137 6.90 -15.91 -17.85
N LEU A 138 6.82 -17.05 -17.14
CA LEU A 138 7.53 -17.23 -15.87
C LEU A 138 9.04 -17.23 -16.09
N ARG A 139 9.54 -17.83 -17.17
CA ARG A 139 10.94 -17.74 -17.55
C ARG A 139 11.32 -16.29 -17.77
N PHE A 140 10.62 -15.54 -18.60
CA PHE A 140 10.86 -14.10 -18.79
C PHE A 140 10.90 -13.31 -17.47
N VAL A 141 9.91 -13.51 -16.60
CA VAL A 141 9.81 -12.80 -15.30
C VAL A 141 10.92 -13.18 -14.33
N PHE A 142 11.51 -14.38 -14.41
CA PHE A 142 12.52 -14.87 -13.45
C PHE A 142 13.88 -15.20 -14.08
N SER A 143 14.08 -14.91 -15.37
CA SER A 143 15.28 -15.26 -16.15
C SER A 143 16.47 -14.37 -15.78
N PHE A 144 16.22 -13.10 -15.41
CA PHE A 144 17.26 -12.09 -15.18
C PHE A 144 18.28 -11.98 -16.34
N GLY A 145 17.93 -12.45 -17.54
CA GLY A 145 18.85 -12.60 -18.67
C GLY A 145 19.14 -11.30 -19.39
N GLU A 146 18.09 -10.57 -19.77
CA GLU A 146 18.17 -9.27 -20.44
C GLU A 146 17.69 -8.11 -19.54
N GLY A 147 17.94 -6.87 -19.95
CA GLY A 147 17.72 -5.69 -19.09
C GLY A 147 16.24 -5.42 -18.79
N ASP A 148 15.34 -5.84 -19.68
CA ASP A 148 13.89 -5.86 -19.50
C ASP A 148 13.41 -6.99 -18.58
N ASP A 149 13.91 -8.22 -18.75
CA ASP A 149 13.62 -9.36 -17.86
C ASP A 149 13.94 -8.99 -16.40
N ALA A 150 15.14 -8.47 -16.16
CA ALA A 150 15.59 -8.07 -14.83
C ALA A 150 14.73 -6.95 -14.23
N ALA A 151 14.30 -5.99 -15.06
CA ALA A 151 13.44 -4.90 -14.62
C ALA A 151 12.06 -5.40 -14.19
N VAL A 152 11.47 -6.32 -14.95
CA VAL A 152 10.17 -6.93 -14.63
C VAL A 152 10.29 -7.80 -13.38
N ALA A 153 11.34 -8.62 -13.27
CA ALA A 153 11.63 -9.44 -12.11
C ALA A 153 11.71 -8.60 -10.82
N LEU A 154 12.52 -7.54 -10.85
CA LEU A 154 12.67 -6.61 -9.73
C LEU A 154 11.35 -5.91 -9.39
N SER A 155 10.58 -5.50 -10.39
CA SER A 155 9.27 -4.87 -10.19
C SER A 155 8.28 -5.82 -9.50
N VAL A 156 8.29 -7.11 -9.86
CA VAL A 156 7.45 -8.14 -9.21
C VAL A 156 7.90 -8.38 -7.77
N ILE A 157 9.20 -8.53 -7.53
CA ILE A 157 9.77 -8.77 -6.19
C ILE A 157 9.49 -7.58 -5.27
N PHE A 158 9.85 -6.37 -5.68
CA PHE A 158 9.63 -5.17 -4.89
C PHE A 158 8.14 -4.85 -4.75
N GLY A 159 7.32 -5.11 -5.77
CA GLY A 159 5.87 -5.00 -5.69
C GLY A 159 5.29 -5.94 -4.62
N ALA A 160 5.72 -7.19 -4.57
CA ALA A 160 5.25 -8.16 -3.58
C ALA A 160 5.64 -7.74 -2.15
N LEU A 161 6.89 -7.32 -1.96
CA LEU A 161 7.37 -6.79 -0.67
C LEU A 161 6.61 -5.53 -0.26
N THR A 162 6.35 -4.62 -1.23
CA THR A 162 5.55 -3.41 -1.02
C THR A 162 4.14 -3.75 -0.57
N ALA A 163 3.48 -4.72 -1.21
CA ALA A 163 2.14 -5.16 -0.85
C ALA A 163 2.07 -5.68 0.59
N ILE A 164 3.05 -6.49 1.01
CA ILE A 164 3.15 -7.02 2.37
C ILE A 164 3.39 -5.88 3.38
N ALA A 165 4.34 -4.98 3.09
CA ALA A 165 4.63 -3.83 3.95
C ALA A 165 3.43 -2.86 4.05
N ALA A 166 2.69 -2.67 2.95
CA ALA A 166 1.53 -1.82 2.90
C ALA A 166 0.32 -2.43 3.63
N ALA A 167 0.11 -3.74 3.50
CA ALA A 167 -0.93 -4.47 4.23
C ALA A 167 -0.68 -4.43 5.75
N THR A 168 0.57 -4.60 6.19
CA THR A 168 0.93 -4.46 7.61
C THR A 168 0.74 -3.02 8.10
N ALA A 169 1.16 -2.02 7.31
CA ALA A 169 0.95 -0.60 7.63
C ALA A 169 -0.53 -0.21 7.74
N GLY A 170 -1.40 -0.79 6.89
CA GLY A 170 -2.85 -0.57 6.90
C GLY A 170 -3.58 -1.30 8.02
N SER A 171 -3.02 -2.43 8.50
CA SER A 171 -3.63 -3.28 9.52
C SER A 171 -3.26 -2.86 10.95
N VAL A 172 -2.04 -2.32 11.17
CA VAL A 172 -1.58 -1.88 12.50
C VAL A 172 -1.91 -0.40 12.70
N LYS A 173 -2.99 -0.11 13.42
CA LYS A 173 -3.38 1.27 13.78
C LYS A 173 -2.42 1.85 14.81
N SER A 174 -1.82 2.99 14.50
CA SER A 174 -1.12 3.83 15.47
C SER A 174 -1.96 5.06 15.80
N TYR A 175 -2.16 5.33 17.09
CA TYR A 175 -2.80 6.56 17.56
C TYR A 175 -1.72 7.63 17.75
N GLY A 176 -1.88 8.78 17.09
CA GLY A 176 -0.96 9.90 17.29
C GLY A 176 -1.03 10.41 18.74
N THR A 177 0.11 10.75 19.32
CA THR A 177 0.17 11.41 20.63
C THR A 177 -0.62 12.72 20.57
N ALA A 178 -1.66 12.82 21.39
CA ALA A 178 -2.38 14.07 21.57
C ALA A 178 -1.38 15.14 22.02
N ARG A 179 -1.33 16.28 21.31
CA ARG A 179 -0.60 17.46 21.77
C ARG A 179 -1.28 17.91 23.06
N VAL A 180 -0.64 17.69 24.20
CA VAL A 180 -1.01 18.34 25.45
C VAL A 180 -0.65 19.81 25.27
N ALA A 181 -1.66 20.68 25.16
CA ALA A 181 -1.44 22.11 25.23
C ALA A 181 -0.91 22.43 26.64
N PRO A 182 0.12 23.29 26.79
CA PRO A 182 0.56 23.71 28.11
C PRO A 182 -0.60 24.43 28.83
N PRO A 183 -0.74 24.27 30.16
CA PRO A 183 -1.70 25.05 30.91
C PRO A 183 -1.39 26.54 30.71
N GLY A 184 -2.40 27.31 30.27
CA GLY A 184 -2.31 28.76 30.20
C GLY A 184 -2.08 29.37 31.59
N PRO A 185 -1.52 30.59 31.65
CA PRO A 185 -1.13 31.26 32.89
C PRO A 185 -2.29 31.51 33.86
#